data_AF-A0A2W4RVV4-F1
#
_entry.id   AF-A0A2W4RVV4-F1
#
_cell.length_a   1.000
_cell.length_b   1.000
_cell.length_c   1.000
_cell.angle_alpha   90.00
_cell.angle_beta   90.00
_cell.angle_gamma   90.00
#
_symmetry.space_group_name_H-M   'P 1'
#
loop_
_entity.id
_entity.type
_entity.pdbx_description
1 polymer ?
#
loop_
_entity_poly.entity_id
_entity_poly.type
_entity_poly.pdbx_seq_one_letter_code
_entity_poly.pdbx_strand_id
1 'polypeptide(L)'
;MSQATYEYPAYALQIESLAPSVRDLFLQSFGQRAIKVNSIFSDSTLLFDPYFFAARAYLHFKASADGCSILAAILDGEASFIAPPM
;
A
#
# COMPACT_ATOMS: atom_id res chain seq x y z
N MET A 1 12.35 -7.81 8.79
CA MET A 1 11.15 -7.34 8.05
C MET A 1 11.57 -6.21 7.14
N SER A 2 10.96 -6.09 5.96
CA SER A 2 11.26 -5.05 4.96
C SER A 2 10.74 -3.69 5.42
N GLN A 3 11.31 -2.58 4.91
CA GLN A 3 10.81 -1.24 5.23
C GLN A 3 9.37 -1.05 4.73
N ALA A 4 9.06 -1.58 3.56
CA ALA A 4 7.74 -1.57 2.97
C ALA A 4 6.69 -2.26 3.87
N THR A 5 7.07 -3.19 4.75
CA THR A 5 6.16 -3.83 5.71
C THR A 5 5.62 -2.82 6.70
N TYR A 6 6.48 -1.93 7.18
CA TYR A 6 6.13 -0.91 8.17
C TYR A 6 5.42 0.29 7.52
N GLU A 7 5.83 0.65 6.30
CA GLU A 7 5.25 1.80 5.60
C GLU A 7 3.88 1.51 5.01
N TYR A 8 3.56 0.25 4.69
CA TYR A 8 2.25 -0.15 4.18
C TYR A 8 1.08 0.32 5.07
N PRO A 9 0.99 -0.05 6.37
CA PRO A 9 -0.08 0.42 7.24
C PRO A 9 -0.06 1.95 7.43
N ALA A 10 1.13 2.53 7.54
CA ALA A 10 1.28 3.97 7.75
C ALA A 10 0.66 4.76 6.60
N TYR A 11 1.01 4.43 5.35
CA TYR A 11 0.45 5.09 4.19
C TYR A 11 -1.04 4.79 4.00
N ALA A 12 -1.49 3.55 4.20
CA ALA A 12 -2.91 3.22 4.08
C ALA A 12 -3.77 4.10 5.01
N LEU A 13 -3.37 4.24 6.28
CA LEU A 13 -4.05 5.08 7.26
C LEU A 13 -3.89 6.57 6.98
N GLN A 14 -2.70 7.00 6.55
CA GLN A 14 -2.47 8.39 6.18
C GLN A 14 -3.41 8.83 5.06
N ILE A 15 -3.52 8.05 3.98
CA ILE A 15 -4.40 8.37 2.87
C ILE A 15 -5.88 8.29 3.29
N GLU A 16 -6.26 7.33 4.14
CA GLU A 16 -7.62 7.25 4.68
C GLU A 16 -7.98 8.47 5.54
N SER A 17 -7.02 9.04 6.26
CA SER A 17 -7.22 10.24 7.10
C SER A 17 -7.42 11.54 6.33
N LEU A 18 -7.13 11.55 5.02
CA LEU A 18 -7.32 12.72 4.18
C LEU A 18 -8.80 13.02 3.96
N ALA A 19 -9.13 14.31 3.76
CA ALA A 19 -10.45 14.70 3.30
C ALA A 19 -10.76 14.00 1.96
N PRO A 20 -12.02 13.55 1.71
CA PRO A 20 -12.35 12.76 0.52
C PRO A 20 -11.92 13.41 -0.79
N SER A 21 -12.15 14.72 -0.94
CA SER A 21 -11.76 15.48 -2.15
C SER A 21 -10.25 15.49 -2.40
N VAL A 22 -9.44 15.56 -1.33
CA VAL A 22 -7.98 15.55 -1.41
C VAL A 22 -7.47 14.14 -1.74
N ARG A 23 -8.06 13.13 -1.10
CA ARG A 23 -7.76 11.72 -1.37
C ARG A 23 -8.06 11.36 -2.82
N ASP A 24 -9.22 11.76 -3.33
CA ASP A 24 -9.62 11.46 -4.71
C ASP A 24 -8.70 12.14 -5.72
N LEU A 25 -8.31 13.40 -5.47
CA LEU A 25 -7.33 14.12 -6.29
C LEU A 25 -5.96 13.43 -6.29
N PHE A 26 -5.50 12.98 -5.12
CA PHE A 26 -4.27 12.20 -5.00
C PHE A 26 -4.34 10.92 -5.83
N LEU A 27 -5.41 10.13 -5.69
CA LEU A 27 -5.57 8.85 -6.40
C LEU A 27 -5.71 9.01 -7.91
N GLN A 28 -6.34 10.09 -8.40
CA GLN A 28 -6.43 10.39 -9.84
C GLN A 28 -5.06 10.50 -10.51
N SER A 29 -4.03 10.94 -9.78
CA SER A 29 -2.66 11.06 -10.28
C SER A 29 -2.03 9.70 -10.64
N PHE A 30 -2.64 8.58 -10.21
CA PHE A 30 -2.11 7.22 -10.41
C PHE A 30 -3.04 6.29 -11.23
N GLY A 31 -4.21 6.78 -11.67
CA GLY A 31 -5.28 5.99 -12.29
C GLY A 31 -4.96 5.32 -13.63
N GLN A 32 -3.84 5.68 -14.29
CA GLN A 32 -3.47 5.17 -15.62
C GLN A 32 -2.33 4.15 -15.64
N ARG A 33 -1.69 3.84 -14.50
CA ARG A 33 -0.55 2.91 -14.47
C ARG A 33 -1.02 1.45 -14.44
N ALA A 34 -0.84 0.75 -15.56
CA ALA A 34 -1.16 -0.67 -15.72
C ALA A 34 -0.51 -1.54 -14.61
N ILE A 35 -1.29 -2.48 -14.09
CA ILE A 35 -1.01 -3.21 -12.86
C ILE A 35 -0.37 -4.57 -13.20
N LYS A 36 0.88 -4.79 -12.80
CA LYS A 36 1.42 -6.17 -12.63
C LYS A 36 1.33 -6.54 -11.16
N VAL A 37 0.55 -7.59 -10.86
CA VAL A 37 0.09 -7.97 -9.51
C VAL A 37 1.23 -8.34 -8.55
N ASN A 38 2.42 -8.71 -9.06
CA ASN A 38 3.38 -9.49 -8.27
C ASN A 38 4.58 -8.70 -7.71
N SER A 39 4.63 -7.36 -7.86
CA SER A 39 5.81 -6.56 -7.45
C SER A 39 5.48 -5.16 -6.88
N ILE A 40 4.24 -4.95 -6.45
CA ILE A 40 3.73 -3.60 -6.13
C ILE A 40 4.18 -3.13 -4.73
N PHE A 41 4.35 -4.08 -3.80
CA PHE A 41 4.79 -3.80 -2.44
C PHE A 41 6.20 -4.39 -2.26
N SER A 42 7.21 -3.52 -2.33
CA SER A 42 8.62 -3.87 -2.15
C SER A 42 9.39 -2.63 -1.69
N ASP A 43 10.54 -2.85 -1.07
CA ASP A 43 11.44 -1.75 -0.66
C ASP A 43 11.90 -0.93 -1.86
N SER A 44 12.09 -1.56 -3.03
CA SER A 44 12.42 -0.87 -4.27
C SER A 44 11.28 0.07 -4.71
N THR A 45 10.03 -0.39 -4.71
CA THR A 45 8.90 0.49 -5.08
C THR A 45 8.76 1.65 -4.11
N LEU A 46 8.91 1.38 -2.80
CA LEU A 46 8.90 2.43 -1.77
C LEU A 46 10.01 3.46 -2.00
N LEU A 47 11.22 3.02 -2.36
CA LEU A 47 12.36 3.90 -2.59
C LEU A 47 12.21 4.74 -3.86
N PHE A 48 11.77 4.13 -4.96
CA PHE A 48 11.72 4.80 -6.27
C PHE A 48 10.44 5.61 -6.49
N ASP A 49 9.32 5.21 -5.89
CA ASP A 49 8.04 5.91 -6.05
C ASP A 49 7.16 5.76 -4.78
N PRO A 50 7.49 6.50 -3.71
CA PRO A 50 6.77 6.41 -2.44
C PRO A 50 5.30 6.83 -2.55
N TYR A 51 4.97 7.76 -3.45
CA TYR A 51 3.59 8.19 -3.65
C TYR A 51 2.76 7.12 -4.37
N PHE A 52 3.33 6.44 -5.36
CA PHE A 52 2.69 5.28 -5.97
C PHE A 52 2.53 4.15 -4.95
N PHE A 53 3.55 3.87 -4.14
CA PHE A 53 3.45 2.92 -3.04
C PHE A 53 2.29 3.26 -2.10
N ALA A 54 2.18 4.53 -1.69
CA ALA A 54 1.11 5.01 -0.80
C ALA A 54 -0.30 4.87 -1.40
N ALA A 55 -0.48 5.28 -2.66
CA ALA A 55 -1.74 5.13 -3.37
C ALA A 55 -2.17 3.66 -3.46
N ARG A 56 -1.21 2.76 -3.68
CA ARG A 56 -1.45 1.32 -3.74
C ARG A 56 -1.78 0.72 -2.37
N ALA A 57 -1.09 1.15 -1.32
CA ALA A 57 -1.34 0.69 0.04
C ALA A 57 -2.79 0.97 0.42
N TYR A 58 -3.26 2.19 0.17
CA TYR A 58 -4.65 2.59 0.39
C TYR A 58 -5.66 1.78 -0.42
N LEU A 59 -5.47 1.68 -1.75
CA LEU A 59 -6.40 0.96 -2.62
C LEU A 59 -6.50 -0.52 -2.23
N HIS A 60 -5.38 -1.16 -1.90
CA HIS A 60 -5.36 -2.54 -1.43
C HIS A 60 -6.10 -2.68 -0.10
N PHE A 61 -5.85 -1.78 0.85
CA PHE A 61 -6.51 -1.76 2.16
C PHE A 61 -8.04 -1.59 2.04
N LYS A 62 -8.53 -0.76 1.12
CA LYS A 62 -9.98 -0.57 0.89
C LYS A 62 -10.62 -1.68 0.06
N ALA A 63 -9.88 -2.34 -0.82
CA ALA A 63 -10.41 -3.40 -1.67
C ALA A 63 -10.63 -4.71 -0.90
N SER A 64 -9.89 -4.95 0.17
CA SER A 64 -10.13 -6.07 1.07
C SER A 64 -11.37 -5.81 1.93
N ALA A 65 -12.32 -6.74 1.92
CA ALA A 65 -13.50 -6.71 2.79
C ALA A 65 -13.12 -6.59 4.29
N ASP A 66 -11.93 -7.10 4.65
CA ASP A 66 -11.38 -7.08 6.01
C ASP A 66 -9.96 -6.47 6.04
N GLY A 67 -9.80 -5.22 5.59
CA GLY A 67 -8.48 -4.54 5.57
C GLY A 67 -7.74 -4.55 6.91
N CYS A 68 -8.48 -4.52 8.03
CA CYS A 68 -7.91 -4.67 9.36
C CYS A 68 -7.36 -6.08 9.65
N SER A 69 -7.99 -7.14 9.12
CA SER A 69 -7.52 -8.52 9.30
C SER A 69 -6.25 -8.78 8.50
N ILE A 70 -6.11 -8.17 7.31
CA ILE A 70 -4.86 -8.21 6.55
C ILE A 70 -3.76 -7.46 7.30
N LEU A 71 -4.06 -6.27 7.84
CA LEU A 71 -3.12 -5.51 8.69
C LEU A 71 -2.65 -6.30 9.90
N ALA A 72 -3.56 -6.98 10.60
CA ALA A 72 -3.20 -7.86 11.71
C ALA A 72 -2.28 -9.00 11.24
N ALA A 73 -2.63 -9.71 10.17
CA ALA A 73 -1.82 -10.81 9.64
C ALA A 73 -0.41 -10.37 9.18
N ILE A 74 -0.24 -9.12 8.70
CA ILE A 74 1.09 -8.55 8.41
C ILE A 74 1.91 -8.36 9.68
N LEU A 75 1.28 -7.72 10.68
CA LEU A 75 1.94 -7.33 11.92
C LEU A 75 2.33 -8.57 12.73
N ASP A 76 1.52 -9.62 12.67
CA ASP A 76 1.76 -10.92 13.29
C ASP A 76 2.73 -11.81 12.49
N GLY A 77 3.14 -11.37 11.29
CA GLY A 77 4.07 -12.10 10.42
C GLY A 77 3.46 -13.32 9.71
N GLU A 78 2.14 -13.47 9.77
CA GLU A 78 1.38 -14.58 9.19
C GLU A 78 1.10 -14.39 7.68
N ALA A 79 1.22 -13.16 7.18
CA ALA A 79 1.08 -12.83 5.75
C ALA A 79 2.26 -12.00 5.23
N SER A 80 2.85 -12.43 4.11
CA SER A 80 3.82 -11.65 3.35
C SER A 80 3.30 -11.40 1.93
N PHE A 81 2.84 -10.18 1.66
CA PHE A 81 2.62 -9.69 0.28
C PHE A 81 3.82 -8.90 -0.26
N ILE A 82 4.84 -8.73 0.58
CA ILE A 82 6.04 -8.04 0.16
C ILE A 82 6.92 -9.03 -0.54
N ALA A 83 7.27 -8.71 -1.78
CA ALA A 83 8.21 -9.52 -2.53
C ALA A 83 9.47 -9.69 -1.67
N PRO A 84 9.98 -10.93 -1.50
CA PRO A 84 11.20 -11.14 -0.72
C PRO A 84 12.32 -10.27 -1.32
N PRO A 85 13.24 -9.76 -0.49
CA PRO A 85 14.42 -9.10 -1.01
C PRO A 85 15.11 -10.09 -1.96
N MET A 86 15.34 -9.66 -3.21
CA MET A 86 16.25 -10.38 -4.11
C MET A 86 17.68 -10.27 -3.59
#